data_AF-A0A0V9UDS1-F1
#
_entry.id   AF-A0A0V9UDS1-F1
#
_cell.length_a   1.000
_cell.length_b   1.000
_cell.length_c   1.000
_cell.angle_alpha   90.00
_cell.angle_beta   90.00
_cell.angle_gamma   90.00
#
_symmetry.space_group_name_H-M   'P 1'
#
loop_
_entity.id
_entity.type
_entity.pdbx_description
1 polymer ?
#
loop_
_entity_poly.entity_id
_entity_poly.type
_entity_poly.pdbx_seq_one_letter_code
_entity_poly.pdbx_strand_id
1 'polypeptide(L)'
;MDLAELIVVEMRAVDDWVSVAAALGVMGISAFTAGRDDVRRVFECVDTSDRLRLGRVSGRFEEISKPLPITALLESIFGEDDAGDRVAVMMGLFIDEVRSADE
;
A
#
# COMPACT_ATOMS: atom_id res chain seq x y z
N MET A 1 1.87 -14.88 -11.11
CA MET A 1 2.32 -13.50 -10.88
C MET A 1 2.36 -13.31 -9.37
N ASP A 2 3.49 -12.87 -8.83
CA ASP A 2 3.58 -12.51 -7.41
C ASP A 2 2.83 -11.19 -7.15
N LEU A 3 2.42 -10.94 -5.90
CA LEU A 3 1.68 -9.74 -5.53
C LEU A 3 2.44 -8.46 -5.89
N ALA A 4 3.77 -8.43 -5.73
CA ALA A 4 4.54 -7.25 -6.08
C ALA A 4 4.49 -6.95 -7.58
N GLU A 5 4.53 -7.98 -8.42
CA GLU A 5 4.42 -7.83 -9.87
C GLU A 5 3.03 -7.36 -10.29
N LEU A 6 1.96 -7.86 -9.66
CA LEU A 6 0.61 -7.38 -9.90
C LEU A 6 0.45 -5.89 -9.54
N ILE A 7 1.01 -5.46 -8.41
CA ILE A 7 0.96 -4.06 -7.98
C ILE A 7 1.73 -3.17 -8.98
N VAL A 8 2.90 -3.60 -9.45
CA VAL A 8 3.64 -2.84 -10.48
C VAL A 8 2.87 -2.75 -11.80
N VAL A 9 2.20 -3.82 -12.21
CA VAL A 9 1.33 -3.79 -13.40
C VAL A 9 0.21 -2.76 -13.23
N GLU A 10 -0.43 -2.72 -12.06
CA GLU A 10 -1.46 -1.74 -11.74
C GLU A 10 -0.92 -0.31 -11.79
N MET A 11 0.24 -0.04 -11.16
CA MET A 11 0.88 1.29 -11.22
C MET A 11 1.13 1.75 -12.66
N ARG A 12 1.60 0.84 -13.53
CA ARG A 12 1.84 1.13 -14.95
C ARG A 12 0.54 1.34 -15.74
N ALA A 13 -0.54 0.68 -15.35
CA ALA A 13 -1.84 0.85 -15.98
C ALA A 13 -2.46 2.22 -15.66
N VAL A 14 -2.23 2.74 -14.45
CA VAL A 14 -2.73 4.06 -14.02
C VAL A 14 -1.73 5.20 -14.22
N ASP A 15 -0.50 4.88 -14.63
CA ASP A 15 0.65 5.81 -14.74
C ASP A 15 0.91 6.61 -13.45
N ASP A 16 0.65 5.99 -12.29
CA ASP A 16 0.67 6.66 -10.99
C ASP A 16 0.96 5.68 -9.83
N TRP A 17 1.11 6.21 -8.62
CA TRP A 17 1.20 5.43 -7.39
C TRP A 17 -0.11 4.72 -7.07
N VAL A 18 0.01 3.58 -6.40
CA VAL A 18 -1.15 2.76 -6.01
C VAL A 18 -1.34 2.87 -4.50
N SER A 19 -2.53 3.29 -4.06
CA SER A 19 -2.83 3.28 -2.62
C SER A 19 -2.95 1.86 -2.08
N VAL A 20 -2.81 1.68 -0.76
CA VAL A 20 -3.04 0.36 -0.12
C VAL A 20 -4.45 -0.16 -0.40
N ALA A 21 -5.45 0.73 -0.48
CA ALA A 21 -6.81 0.37 -0.85
C ALA A 21 -6.90 -0.18 -2.29
N ALA A 22 -6.19 0.43 -3.23
CA ALA A 22 -6.13 -0.05 -4.61
C ALA A 22 -5.34 -1.35 -4.74
N ALA A 23 -4.26 -1.53 -3.98
CA ALA A 23 -3.50 -2.79 -3.94
C ALA A 23 -4.35 -3.98 -3.45
N LEU A 24 -5.29 -3.76 -2.53
CA LEU A 24 -6.28 -4.78 -2.16
C LEU A 24 -7.20 -5.13 -3.34
N GLY A 25 -7.59 -4.13 -4.15
CA GLY A 25 -8.38 -4.33 -5.37
C GLY A 25 -7.70 -5.24 -6.38
N VAL A 26 -6.37 -5.13 -6.51
CA VAL A 26 -5.53 -6.01 -7.35
C VAL A 26 -5.59 -7.48 -6.88
N MET A 27 -5.79 -7.71 -5.57
CA MET A 27 -6.02 -9.03 -4.98
C MET A 27 -7.48 -9.50 -5.10
N GLY A 28 -8.37 -8.70 -5.69
CA GLY A 28 -9.81 -8.95 -5.74
C GLY A 28 -10.53 -8.69 -4.41
N ILE A 29 -9.92 -7.93 -3.49
CA ILE A 29 -10.44 -7.65 -2.15
C ILE A 29 -10.92 -6.20 -2.10
N SER A 30 -12.19 -6.00 -1.71
CA SER A 30 -12.70 -4.65 -1.47
C SER A 30 -12.09 -4.07 -0.19
N ALA A 31 -11.55 -2.85 -0.27
CA ALA A 31 -11.02 -2.14 0.89
C ALA A 31 -12.07 -1.90 2.00
N PHE A 32 -13.36 -1.86 1.64
CA PHE A 32 -14.47 -1.74 2.62
C PHE A 32 -14.68 -3.01 3.45
N THR A 33 -14.26 -4.17 2.95
CA THR A 33 -14.44 -5.47 3.61
C THR A 33 -13.13 -6.14 3.99
N ALA A 34 -12.00 -5.50 3.69
CA ALA A 34 -10.68 -6.05 3.93
C ALA A 34 -10.40 -6.21 5.43
N GLY A 35 -9.93 -7.39 5.81
CA GLY A 35 -9.52 -7.69 7.17
C GLY A 35 -8.08 -7.26 7.45
N ARG A 36 -7.70 -7.34 8.73
CA ARG A 36 -6.34 -7.01 9.19
C ARG A 36 -5.27 -7.87 8.50
N ASP A 37 -5.57 -9.14 8.24
CA ASP A 37 -4.65 -10.04 7.54
C ASP A 37 -4.50 -9.73 6.05
N ASP A 38 -5.55 -9.21 5.39
CA ASP A 38 -5.47 -8.81 3.97
C ASP A 38 -4.55 -7.60 3.81
N VAL A 39 -4.74 -6.59 4.65
CA VAL A 39 -3.88 -5.39 4.68
C VAL A 39 -2.45 -5.74 5.10
N ARG A 40 -2.29 -6.65 6.06
CA ARG A 40 -0.97 -7.14 6.50
C ARG A 40 -0.20 -7.75 5.33
N ARG A 41 -0.84 -8.60 4.51
CA ARG A 41 -0.18 -9.21 3.33
C ARG A 41 0.34 -8.18 2.35
N VAL A 42 -0.41 -7.08 2.13
CA VAL A 42 0.06 -5.97 1.29
C VAL A 42 1.31 -5.35 1.89
N PHE A 43 1.32 -5.03 3.18
CA PHE A 43 2.50 -4.46 3.83
C PHE A 43 3.70 -5.40 3.86
N GLU A 44 3.51 -6.69 4.14
CA GLU A 44 4.57 -7.70 4.11
C GLU A 44 5.18 -7.84 2.70
N CYS A 45 4.33 -7.80 1.66
CA CYS A 45 4.78 -7.79 0.28
C CYS A 45 5.64 -6.56 -0.04
N VAL A 46 5.21 -5.37 0.39
CA VAL A 46 5.99 -4.15 0.18
C VAL A 46 7.29 -4.18 0.97
N ASP A 47 7.26 -4.61 2.24
CA ASP A 47 8.43 -4.67 3.11
C ASP A 47 9.52 -5.60 2.54
N THR A 48 9.11 -6.78 2.07
CA THR A 48 10.05 -7.80 1.55
C THR A 48 10.50 -7.57 0.11
N SER A 49 9.82 -6.72 -0.66
CA SER A 49 10.13 -6.48 -2.07
C SER A 49 11.11 -5.33 -2.30
N ASP A 50 12.29 -5.60 -2.86
CA ASP A 50 13.27 -4.54 -3.23
C ASP A 50 12.76 -3.56 -4.31
N ARG A 51 11.64 -3.89 -4.97
CA ARG A 51 11.03 -3.07 -6.03
C ARG A 51 9.97 -2.11 -5.54
N LEU A 52 9.49 -2.28 -4.31
CA LEU A 52 8.37 -1.51 -3.77
C LEU A 52 8.80 -0.73 -2.53
N ARG A 53 8.25 0.47 -2.42
CA ARG A 53 8.36 1.31 -1.22
C ARG A 53 6.99 1.84 -0.83
N LEU A 54 6.81 2.06 0.47
CA LEU A 54 5.59 2.65 1.03
C LEU A 54 5.86 4.10 1.40
N GLY A 55 4.88 4.97 1.21
CA GLY A 55 4.96 6.36 1.61
C GLY A 55 3.61 6.98 1.89
N ARG A 56 3.65 8.24 2.33
CA ARG A 56 2.49 9.12 2.44
C ARG A 56 2.65 10.30 1.50
N VAL A 57 1.53 10.89 1.08
CA VAL A 57 1.52 12.07 0.22
C VAL A 57 0.98 13.27 0.99
N SER A 58 1.90 14.09 1.49
CA SER A 58 1.60 15.35 2.18
C SER A 58 2.07 16.57 1.36
N GLY A 59 1.99 16.47 0.02
CA GLY A 59 2.51 17.45 -0.95
C GLY A 59 3.75 16.96 -1.72
N ARG A 60 4.49 16.00 -1.15
CA ARG A 60 5.50 15.18 -1.83
C ARG A 60 5.39 13.74 -1.31
N PHE A 61 6.00 12.78 -2.01
CA PHE A 61 6.14 11.42 -1.49
C PHE A 61 7.09 11.42 -0.31
N GLU A 62 6.58 11.07 0.87
CA GLU A 62 7.36 10.88 2.09
C GLU A 62 7.46 9.38 2.36
N GLU A 63 8.61 8.81 2.05
CA GLU A 63 8.87 7.39 2.20
C GLU A 63 8.86 6.96 3.67
N ILE A 64 8.18 5.84 3.95
CA ILE A 64 8.26 5.12 5.21
C ILE A 64 9.37 4.07 5.04
N SER A 65 10.51 4.32 5.69
CA SER A 65 11.67 3.46 5.58
C SER A 65 11.38 2.03 6.03
N LYS A 66 11.98 1.08 5.31
CA LYS A 66 12.04 -0.31 5.72
C LYS A 66 13.01 -0.50 6.89
N PRO A 67 12.78 -1.46 7.80
CA PRO A 67 11.62 -2.34 7.86
C PRO A 67 10.34 -1.58 8.21
N LEU A 68 9.24 -1.89 7.53
CA LEU A 68 7.97 -1.19 7.73
C LEU A 68 7.43 -1.43 9.15
N PRO A 69 6.88 -0.39 9.82
CA PRO A 69 6.24 -0.55 11.12
C PRO A 69 4.83 -1.15 10.97
N ILE A 70 4.72 -2.38 10.43
CA ILE A 70 3.47 -3.03 10.02
C ILE A 70 2.42 -3.01 11.15
N THR A 71 2.80 -3.33 12.38
CA THR A 71 1.88 -3.34 13.53
C THR A 71 1.26 -1.96 13.74
N ALA A 72 2.07 -0.89 13.74
CA ALA A 72 1.60 0.47 13.95
C ALA A 72 0.74 0.97 12.77
N LEU A 73 1.06 0.57 11.54
CA LEU A 73 0.24 0.88 10.36
C LEU A 73 -1.14 0.21 10.45
N LEU A 74 -1.18 -1.06 10.86
CA LEU A 74 -2.44 -1.79 11.06
C LEU A 74 -3.24 -1.22 12.24
N GLU A 75 -2.58 -0.80 13.33
CA GLU A 75 -3.25 -0.09 14.43
C GLU A 75 -3.83 1.25 13.97
N SER A 76 -3.12 2.00 13.14
CA SER A 76 -3.62 3.26 12.59
C SER A 76 -4.83 3.07 11.68
N ILE A 77 -4.89 1.99 10.89
CA ILE A 77 -6.04 1.71 10.02
C ILE A 77 -7.20 1.17 10.84
N PHE A 78 -6.99 0.10 11.62
CA PHE A 78 -8.06 -0.60 12.33
C PHE A 78 -8.37 -0.02 13.71
N GLY A 79 -7.74 1.11 14.07
CA GLY A 79 -8.20 1.98 15.16
C GLY A 79 -9.49 2.71 14.82
N GLU A 80 -9.80 2.86 13.53
CA GLU A 80 -11.06 3.44 13.07
C GLU A 80 -12.21 2.41 13.16
N ASP A 81 -13.34 2.83 13.70
CA ASP A 81 -14.53 1.98 13.88
C ASP A 81 -15.30 1.76 12.56
N ASP A 82 -15.39 2.80 11.71
CA ASP A 82 -16.12 2.77 10.44
C ASP A 82 -15.26 2.26 9.28
N ALA A 83 -15.89 1.51 8.36
CA ALA A 83 -15.20 0.96 7.21
C ALA A 83 -14.73 2.05 6.22
N GLY A 84 -15.50 3.13 6.05
CA GLY A 84 -15.13 4.28 5.23
C GLY A 84 -13.92 5.01 5.79
N ASP A 85 -13.84 5.20 7.11
CA ASP A 85 -12.68 5.81 7.76
C ASP A 85 -11.42 4.96 7.59
N ARG A 86 -11.54 3.63 7.73
CA ARG A 86 -10.44 2.69 7.42
C ARG A 86 -9.96 2.83 5.98
N VAL A 87 -10.90 2.90 5.02
CA VAL A 87 -10.59 3.09 3.61
C VAL A 87 -9.87 4.42 3.40
N ALA A 88 -10.30 5.50 4.06
CA ALA A 88 -9.64 6.79 3.97
C ALA A 88 -8.18 6.73 4.46
N VAL A 89 -7.92 6.03 5.58
CA VAL A 89 -6.55 5.82 6.06
C VAL A 89 -5.72 5.00 5.07
N MET A 90 -6.28 3.91 4.50
CA MET A 90 -5.61 3.12 3.47
C MET A 90 -5.32 3.93 2.20
N MET A 91 -6.22 4.82 1.79
CA MET A 91 -6.04 5.72 0.64
C MET A 91 -5.00 6.81 0.90
N GLY A 92 -4.64 7.08 2.16
CA GLY A 92 -3.54 7.98 2.53
C GLY A 92 -2.16 7.33 2.49
N LEU A 93 -2.09 6.01 2.28
CA LEU A 93 -0.84 5.24 2.18
C LEU A 93 -0.64 4.79 0.74
N PHE A 94 0.49 5.15 0.16
CA PHE A 94 0.82 4.91 -1.24
C PHE A 94 2.01 3.99 -1.39
N ILE A 95 1.91 3.08 -2.36
CA ILE A 95 2.96 2.19 -2.80
C ILE A 95 3.50 2.76 -4.11
N ASP A 96 4.82 2.87 -4.19
CA ASP A 96 5.55 3.33 -5.37
C ASP A 96 6.57 2.27 -5.81
N GLU A 97 6.87 2.22 -7.11
CA GLU A 97 7.96 1.41 -7.65
C GLU A 97 9.27 2.14 -7.36
N VAL A 98 10.27 1.42 -6.83
CA VAL A 98 11.61 1.96 -6.66
C VAL A 98 12.19 2.19 -8.04
N ARG A 99 12.08 3.44 -8.53
CA ARG A 99 12.77 3.89 -9.73
C ARG A 99 14.23 4.14 -9.33
N SER A 100 15.15 3.36 -9.88
CA SER A 100 16.56 3.71 -9.79
C SER A 100 16.73 5.12 -10.35
N ALA A 101 17.39 5.99 -9.59
CA ALA A 101 17.76 7.32 -10.05
C ALA A 101 18.86 7.21 -11.10
N ASP A 102 18.53 6.71 -12.30
CA ASP A 102 19.38 6.71 -13.48
C ASP A 102 18.49 6.49 -14.73
N GLU A 103 17.65 7.48 -15.03
CA GLU A 103 17.13 7.80 -16.37
C GLU A 103 17.07 9.32 -16.55
#